data_AF-A0A2Z5PQJ7-F1
#
_entry.id   AF-A0A2Z5PQJ7-F1
#
_cell.length_a   1.000
_cell.length_b   1.000
_cell.length_c   1.000
_cell.angle_alpha   90.00
_cell.angle_beta   90.00
_cell.angle_gamma   90.00
#
_symmetry.space_group_name_H-M   'P 1'
#
loop_
_entity.id
_entity.type
_entity.pdbx_description
1 polymer ?
#
loop_
_entity_poly.entity_id
_entity_poly.type
_entity_poly.pdbx_seq_one_letter_code
_entity_poly.pdbx_strand_id
1 'polypeptide(L)'
;MEKMYSKKGGIPDLKELISILNNFTGIISLDNAKLYYINSKLVFSSLNDKKMDLNDIFKNIPEEFQIDALNMSSNRVNKLLERVSSNNLDEKSIPKDIFVDVYGNIENYVGCGLFKVTLFPRKYKEEIGTILFSNKEEIAAIYQKKDKILVGPKALSKLKTIFAVSDVKICPEKISKQDLDETLGENKDAMLKNFVSFEELMEKIKEKSPKIVENDSLYNILPKNPSIVEIVEKNAVIVSNDKSPIMAFLENYDGDKAYRMIKNFCILNNTVFKIYELTEDEFKNIKEFKNAKIKDVN
;
A
#
# COMPACT_ATOMS: atom_id res chain seq x y z
N MET A 1 1.03 8.33 -30.12
CA MET A 1 0.48 9.35 -29.20
C MET A 1 -0.80 9.78 -29.85
N GLU A 2 -1.90 9.65 -29.14
CA GLU A 2 -3.21 9.97 -29.69
C GLU A 2 -3.81 11.10 -28.87
N LYS A 3 -4.08 12.22 -29.54
CA LYS A 3 -4.72 13.38 -28.92
C LYS A 3 -6.21 13.06 -28.82
N MET A 4 -6.68 12.86 -27.59
CA MET A 4 -8.05 12.45 -27.30
C MET A 4 -8.97 13.66 -27.11
N TYR A 5 -8.41 14.78 -26.65
CA TYR A 5 -9.20 15.94 -26.25
C TYR A 5 -8.38 17.22 -26.38
N SER A 6 -9.06 18.31 -26.74
CA SER A 6 -8.50 19.65 -26.85
C SER A 6 -9.60 20.67 -26.66
N LYS A 7 -9.54 21.48 -25.61
CA LYS A 7 -10.52 22.54 -25.35
C LYS A 7 -9.87 23.65 -24.55
N LYS A 8 -10.19 24.91 -24.88
CA LYS A 8 -9.91 26.05 -24.00
C LYS A 8 -11.03 26.17 -22.96
N GLY A 9 -10.68 26.23 -21.69
CA GLY A 9 -11.65 26.27 -20.60
C GLY A 9 -10.98 26.46 -19.25
N GLY A 10 -11.77 26.33 -18.18
CA GLY A 10 -11.30 26.50 -16.81
C GLY A 10 -11.24 25.21 -16.02
N ILE A 11 -11.07 25.34 -14.70
CA ILE A 11 -11.11 24.22 -13.75
C ILE A 11 -12.40 23.37 -13.86
N PRO A 12 -13.60 23.94 -14.07
CA PRO A 12 -14.82 23.13 -14.25
C PRO A 12 -14.72 22.16 -15.44
N ASP A 13 -14.23 22.64 -16.59
CA ASP A 13 -14.05 21.82 -17.80
C ASP A 13 -13.01 20.70 -17.59
N LEU A 14 -11.94 20.99 -16.84
CA LEU A 14 -10.95 20.00 -16.47
C LEU A 14 -11.53 18.91 -15.57
N LYS A 15 -12.37 19.28 -14.59
CA LYS A 15 -13.04 18.33 -13.71
C LYS A 15 -13.99 17.41 -14.48
N GLU A 16 -14.75 17.99 -15.41
CA GLU A 16 -15.63 17.23 -16.31
C GLU A 16 -14.81 16.23 -17.13
N LEU A 17 -13.72 16.67 -17.77
CA LEU A 17 -12.82 15.79 -18.52
C LEU A 17 -12.25 14.66 -17.67
N ILE A 18 -11.74 14.96 -16.46
CA ILE A 18 -11.18 13.94 -15.56
C ILE A 18 -12.28 12.92 -15.16
N SER A 19 -13.52 13.38 -14.97
CA SER A 19 -14.63 12.50 -14.57
C SER A 19 -15.03 11.48 -15.64
N ILE A 20 -14.79 11.77 -16.92
CA ILE A 20 -15.11 10.87 -18.04
C ILE A 20 -13.93 9.97 -18.45
N LEU A 21 -12.71 10.29 -18.00
CA LEU A 21 -11.47 9.58 -18.33
C LEU A 21 -11.26 8.33 -17.45
N ASN A 22 -12.11 7.32 -17.64
CA ASN A 22 -11.97 6.01 -17.01
C ASN A 22 -10.80 5.20 -17.60
N ASN A 23 -9.97 4.60 -16.75
CA ASN A 23 -8.75 3.84 -17.12
C ASN A 23 -7.73 4.64 -17.96
N PHE A 24 -7.69 5.97 -17.80
CA PHE A 24 -6.81 6.82 -18.58
C PHE A 24 -5.35 6.72 -18.13
N THR A 25 -4.46 6.43 -19.08
CA THR A 25 -3.02 6.52 -18.88
C THR A 25 -2.47 7.49 -19.91
N GLY A 26 -1.82 8.56 -19.46
CA GLY A 26 -1.48 9.64 -20.36
C GLY A 26 -1.13 10.94 -19.68
N ILE A 27 -1.15 12.02 -20.45
CA ILE A 27 -0.81 13.36 -19.99
C ILE A 27 -1.96 14.30 -20.31
N ILE A 28 -2.36 15.10 -19.33
CA ILE A 28 -3.23 16.25 -19.53
C ILE A 28 -2.37 17.51 -19.41
N SER A 29 -2.27 18.29 -20.47
CA SER A 29 -1.55 19.56 -20.49
C SER A 29 -2.53 20.71 -20.26
N LEU A 30 -2.16 21.66 -19.39
CA LEU A 30 -2.89 22.87 -19.06
C LEU A 30 -1.95 24.05 -19.35
N ASP A 31 -1.87 24.48 -20.60
CA ASP A 31 -0.82 25.37 -21.11
C ASP A 31 0.60 24.89 -20.71
N ASN A 32 1.23 25.61 -19.79
CA ASN A 32 2.59 25.35 -19.30
C ASN A 32 2.63 24.30 -18.17
N ALA A 33 1.48 23.83 -17.70
CA ALA A 33 1.38 22.76 -16.73
C ALA A 33 1.10 21.41 -17.40
N LYS A 34 1.61 20.34 -16.80
CA LYS A 34 1.42 18.96 -17.27
C LYS A 34 1.06 18.08 -16.08
N LEU A 35 0.01 17.28 -16.26
CA LEU A 35 -0.52 16.32 -15.30
C LEU A 35 -0.38 14.92 -15.88
N TYR A 36 0.33 14.03 -15.18
CA TYR A 36 0.66 12.70 -15.65
C TYR A 36 -0.18 11.67 -14.92
N TYR A 37 -0.92 10.85 -15.66
CA TYR A 37 -1.86 9.86 -15.15
C TYR A 37 -1.45 8.44 -15.54
N ILE A 38 -1.64 7.51 -14.61
CA ILE A 38 -1.56 6.06 -14.85
C ILE A 38 -2.82 5.44 -14.25
N ASN A 39 -3.61 4.74 -15.06
CA ASN A 39 -4.88 4.12 -14.66
C ASN A 39 -5.80 5.09 -13.90
N SER A 40 -6.00 6.29 -14.45
CA SER A 40 -6.78 7.40 -13.90
C SER A 40 -6.29 7.96 -12.56
N LYS A 41 -5.12 7.53 -12.07
CA LYS A 41 -4.45 8.10 -10.91
C LYS A 41 -3.41 9.11 -11.35
N LEU A 42 -3.49 10.34 -10.83
CA LEU A 42 -2.43 11.32 -11.01
C LEU A 42 -1.17 10.83 -10.28
N VAL A 43 -0.07 10.68 -11.00
CA VAL A 43 1.22 10.22 -10.46
C VAL A 43 2.24 11.34 -10.36
N PHE A 44 2.09 12.39 -11.17
CA PHE A 44 2.99 13.53 -11.17
C PHE A 44 2.32 14.76 -11.78
N SER A 45 2.73 15.94 -11.35
CA SER A 45 2.32 17.22 -11.90
C SER A 45 3.48 18.18 -11.95
N SER A 46 3.51 19.02 -12.99
CA SER A 46 4.56 20.01 -13.18
C SER A 46 4.00 21.30 -13.76
N LEU A 47 4.68 22.41 -13.45
CA LEU A 47 4.50 23.71 -14.08
C LEU A 47 5.86 24.15 -14.64
N ASN A 48 5.92 24.54 -15.92
CA ASN A 48 7.18 24.87 -16.60
C ASN A 48 8.23 23.76 -16.46
N ASP A 49 7.79 22.50 -16.60
CA ASP A 49 8.59 21.28 -16.43
C ASP A 49 9.27 21.11 -15.05
N LYS A 50 8.87 21.89 -14.04
CA LYS A 50 9.26 21.71 -12.64
C LYS A 50 8.15 21.04 -11.85
N LYS A 51 8.49 20.04 -11.04
CA LYS A 51 7.52 19.37 -10.16
C LYS A 51 6.83 20.40 -9.26
N MET A 52 5.50 20.38 -9.25
CA MET A 52 4.69 21.30 -8.45
C MET A 52 3.39 20.62 -8.07
N ASP A 53 2.91 20.83 -6.85
CA ASP A 53 1.65 20.29 -6.37
C ASP A 53 0.47 20.94 -7.10
N LEU A 54 -0.60 20.17 -7.33
CA LEU A 54 -1.81 20.61 -8.04
C LEU A 54 -2.37 21.93 -7.51
N ASN A 55 -2.43 22.09 -6.18
CA ASN A 55 -2.96 23.30 -5.55
C ASN A 55 -2.15 24.54 -5.91
N ASP A 56 -0.83 24.40 -6.03
CA ASP A 56 0.03 25.52 -6.39
C ASP A 56 0.02 25.76 -7.89
N ILE A 57 -0.12 24.71 -8.72
CA ILE A 57 -0.39 24.86 -10.15
C ILE A 57 -1.67 25.69 -10.35
N PHE A 58 -2.77 25.33 -9.69
CA PHE A 58 -4.06 26.02 -9.84
C PHE A 58 -4.04 27.47 -9.35
N LYS A 59 -3.11 27.85 -8.47
CA LYS A 59 -2.91 29.26 -8.07
C LYS A 59 -2.09 30.07 -9.09
N ASN A 60 -1.27 29.39 -9.89
CA ASN A 60 -0.28 30.03 -10.77
C ASN A 60 -0.66 29.96 -12.27
N ILE A 61 -1.72 29.25 -12.62
CA ILE A 61 -2.28 29.24 -13.98
C ILE A 61 -3.42 30.28 -14.11
N PRO A 62 -3.67 30.80 -15.32
CA PRO A 62 -4.80 31.70 -15.58
C PRO A 62 -6.16 31.03 -15.30
N GLU A 63 -7.24 31.82 -15.19
CA GLU A 63 -8.60 31.30 -14.99
C GLU A 63 -9.09 30.43 -16.16
N GLU A 64 -8.67 30.78 -17.38
CA GLU A 64 -8.85 29.98 -18.59
C GLU A 64 -7.51 29.54 -19.16
N PHE A 65 -7.40 28.26 -19.53
CA PHE A 65 -6.20 27.64 -20.08
C PHE A 65 -6.55 26.64 -21.19
N GLN A 66 -5.57 26.33 -22.05
CA GLN A 66 -5.74 25.25 -23.03
C GLN A 66 -5.59 23.89 -22.36
N ILE A 67 -6.63 23.04 -22.44
CA ILE A 67 -6.66 21.68 -21.92
C ILE A 67 -6.46 20.70 -23.08
N ASP A 68 -5.36 19.95 -23.04
CA ASP A 68 -5.04 18.93 -24.04
C ASP A 68 -4.79 17.57 -23.38
N ALA A 69 -5.55 16.53 -23.74
CA ALA A 69 -5.35 15.17 -23.25
C ALA A 69 -4.73 14.26 -24.31
N LEU A 70 -3.64 13.59 -23.92
CA LEU A 70 -2.86 12.69 -24.77
C LEU A 70 -2.83 11.29 -24.14
N ASN A 71 -3.35 10.30 -24.85
CA ASN A 71 -3.25 8.90 -24.43
C ASN A 71 -1.87 8.32 -24.75
N MET A 72 -1.34 7.53 -23.82
CA MET A 72 -0.12 6.75 -24.06
C MET A 72 0.02 5.56 -23.10
N SER A 73 0.90 4.62 -23.45
CA SER A 73 1.22 3.50 -22.58
C SER A 73 1.93 3.94 -21.30
N SER A 74 1.73 3.18 -20.21
CA SER A 74 2.39 3.42 -18.92
C SER A 74 3.92 3.50 -19.02
N ASN A 75 4.54 2.64 -19.83
CA ASN A 75 5.98 2.66 -20.10
C ASN A 75 6.42 4.01 -20.71
N ARG A 76 5.63 4.60 -21.61
CA ARG A 76 5.93 5.93 -22.18
C ARG A 76 5.75 7.05 -21.16
N VAL A 77 4.72 7.00 -20.32
CA VAL A 77 4.55 7.95 -19.21
C VAL A 77 5.78 7.89 -18.29
N ASN A 78 6.19 6.69 -17.88
CA ASN A 78 7.37 6.50 -17.01
C ASN A 78 8.66 7.02 -17.64
N LYS A 79 8.92 6.76 -18.93
CA LYS A 79 10.09 7.32 -19.63
C LYS A 79 10.09 8.85 -19.70
N LEU A 80 8.92 9.48 -19.78
CA LEU A 80 8.80 10.95 -19.74
C LEU A 80 9.03 11.47 -18.32
N LEU A 81 8.51 10.78 -17.30
CA LEU A 81 8.78 11.09 -15.91
C LEU A 81 10.27 10.98 -15.57
N GLU A 82 10.97 9.96 -16.10
CA GLU A 82 12.43 9.81 -15.98
C GLU A 82 13.16 11.01 -16.59
N ARG A 83 12.75 11.52 -17.76
CA ARG A 83 13.33 12.70 -18.43
C ARG A 83 13.11 14.00 -17.67
N VAL A 84 11.89 14.22 -17.18
CA VAL A 84 11.55 15.40 -16.37
C VAL A 84 12.27 15.36 -15.01
N SER A 85 12.56 14.15 -14.50
CA SER A 85 13.36 13.95 -13.29
C SER A 85 14.87 14.07 -13.53
N SER A 86 15.37 13.86 -14.77
CA SER A 86 16.82 13.86 -15.09
C SER A 86 17.38 15.22 -15.54
N ASN A 87 16.57 16.27 -15.60
CA ASN A 87 17.07 17.66 -15.67
C ASN A 87 17.56 18.22 -14.32
N ASN A 88 17.58 17.39 -13.27
CA ASN A 88 18.39 17.61 -12.08
C ASN A 88 19.36 16.43 -11.95
N LEU A 89 20.39 16.39 -12.80
CA LEU A 89 21.56 15.56 -12.55
C LEU A 89 22.41 16.24 -11.48
N ASP A 90 22.08 15.94 -10.23
CA ASP A 90 23.06 15.45 -9.28
C ASP A 90 22.32 14.67 -8.17
N GLU A 91 23.03 13.69 -7.63
CA GLU A 91 22.63 12.77 -6.57
C GLU A 91 21.91 11.49 -7.04
N LYS A 92 22.71 10.41 -7.11
CA LYS A 92 22.35 9.09 -6.57
C LYS A 92 21.22 9.25 -5.55
N SER A 93 20.10 8.56 -5.75
CA SER A 93 18.92 8.57 -4.87
C SER A 93 19.26 8.76 -3.39
N ILE A 94 19.37 10.01 -2.94
CA ILE A 94 19.28 10.35 -1.54
C ILE A 94 17.77 10.36 -1.29
N PRO A 95 17.26 9.48 -0.41
CA PRO A 95 15.86 9.55 -0.03
C PRO A 95 15.62 10.97 0.46
N LYS A 96 14.65 11.69 -0.12
CA LYS A 96 14.17 12.94 0.48
C LYS A 96 13.94 12.66 1.95
N ASP A 97 14.69 13.32 2.83
CA ASP A 97 14.64 13.07 4.26
C ASP A 97 13.19 13.23 4.74
N ILE A 98 12.53 12.11 5.04
CA ILE A 98 11.15 12.11 5.54
C ILE A 98 11.25 12.40 7.03
N PHE A 99 10.95 13.63 7.43
CA PHE A 99 10.86 13.97 8.84
C PHE A 99 9.44 13.72 9.33
N VAL A 100 9.35 13.04 10.46
CA VAL A 100 8.10 12.75 11.16
C VAL A 100 8.20 13.35 12.55
N ASP A 101 7.20 14.14 12.90
CA ASP A 101 7.06 14.92 14.14
C ASP A 101 6.30 14.16 15.23
N VAL A 102 5.37 13.27 14.83
CA VAL A 102 4.58 12.44 15.74
C VAL A 102 4.78 10.96 15.41
N TYR A 103 5.08 10.14 16.41
CA TYR A 103 5.33 8.72 16.24
C TYR A 103 4.25 7.99 15.41
N GLY A 104 2.97 8.26 15.66
CA GLY A 104 1.86 7.62 14.94
C GLY A 104 1.83 7.91 13.43
N ASN A 105 2.44 9.00 12.99
CA ASN A 105 2.50 9.35 11.56
C ASN A 105 3.39 8.40 10.76
N ILE A 106 4.19 7.54 11.39
CA ILE A 106 4.96 6.48 10.72
C ILE A 106 4.03 5.55 9.92
N GLU A 107 2.81 5.29 10.42
CA GLU A 107 1.83 4.41 9.78
C GLU A 107 1.44 4.88 8.37
N ASN A 108 1.60 6.17 8.07
CA ASN A 108 1.33 6.73 6.73
C ASN A 108 2.36 6.30 5.68
N TYR A 109 3.50 5.76 6.11
CA TYR A 109 4.63 5.40 5.25
C TYR A 109 4.83 3.89 5.13
N VAL A 110 3.95 3.10 5.76
CA VAL A 110 3.96 1.63 5.68
C VAL A 110 2.63 1.13 5.13
N GLY A 111 2.69 0.07 4.31
CA GLY A 111 1.54 -0.48 3.59
C GLY A 111 1.32 -1.96 3.87
N CYS A 112 0.66 -2.63 2.93
CA CYS A 112 0.51 -4.09 2.94
C CYS A 112 1.87 -4.77 2.68
N GLY A 113 2.12 -5.88 3.37
CA GLY A 113 3.39 -6.61 3.38
C GLY A 113 4.33 -6.20 4.51
N LEU A 114 5.61 -6.59 4.38
CA LEU A 114 6.66 -6.33 5.36
C LEU A 114 7.40 -5.03 5.09
N PHE A 115 7.60 -4.23 6.12
CA PHE A 115 8.34 -2.98 6.05
C PHE A 115 9.33 -2.86 7.20
N LYS A 116 10.50 -2.29 6.89
CA LYS A 116 11.50 -1.84 7.85
C LYS A 116 11.53 -0.33 7.82
N VAL A 117 11.33 0.30 8.98
CA VAL A 117 11.46 1.75 9.13
C VAL A 117 12.67 2.02 10.00
N THR A 118 13.71 2.59 9.40
CA THR A 118 14.90 3.04 10.13
C THR A 118 14.69 4.49 10.56
N LEU A 119 15.03 4.82 11.80
CA LEU A 119 14.75 6.10 12.44
C LEU A 119 16.06 6.77 12.88
N PHE A 120 16.22 8.03 12.51
CA PHE A 120 17.38 8.87 12.80
C PHE A 120 16.94 10.13 13.55
N PRO A 121 17.05 10.16 14.89
CA PRO A 121 16.67 11.32 15.69
C PRO A 121 17.62 12.49 15.46
N ARG A 122 17.09 13.68 15.19
CA ARG A 122 17.90 14.87 14.93
C ARG A 122 18.73 15.31 16.13
N LYS A 123 18.17 15.26 17.34
CA LYS A 123 18.89 15.62 18.58
C LYS A 123 19.88 14.55 19.04
N TYR A 124 19.70 13.29 18.64
CA TYR A 124 20.49 12.17 19.11
C TYR A 124 21.16 11.46 17.92
N LYS A 125 22.15 12.12 17.32
CA LYS A 125 22.78 11.70 16.05
C LYS A 125 23.50 10.34 16.08
N GLU A 126 23.85 9.84 17.25
CA GLU A 126 24.50 8.54 17.46
C GLU A 126 23.50 7.43 17.83
N GLU A 127 22.20 7.74 17.79
CA GLU A 127 21.13 6.81 18.13
C GLU A 127 20.36 6.45 16.86
N ILE A 128 20.04 5.16 16.70
CA ILE A 128 19.31 4.64 15.55
C ILE A 128 18.16 3.79 16.07
N GLY A 129 16.97 4.02 15.52
CA GLY A 129 15.81 3.16 15.73
C GLY A 129 15.54 2.29 14.52
N THR A 130 14.95 1.12 14.75
CA THR A 130 14.36 0.30 13.71
C THR A 130 13.01 -0.19 14.20
N ILE A 131 11.97 -0.03 13.40
CA ILE A 131 10.66 -0.64 13.64
C ILE A 131 10.31 -1.47 12.43
N LEU A 132 9.93 -2.72 12.69
CA LEU A 132 9.44 -3.64 11.68
C LEU A 132 7.92 -3.65 11.72
N PHE A 133 7.31 -3.54 10.56
CA PHE A 133 5.86 -3.56 10.36
C PHE A 133 5.46 -4.73 9.47
N SER A 134 4.31 -5.32 9.76
CA SER A 134 3.58 -6.17 8.83
C SER A 134 2.16 -5.65 8.70
N ASN A 135 1.75 -5.34 7.47
CA ASN A 135 0.40 -4.85 7.18
C ASN A 135 -0.01 -3.67 8.08
N LYS A 136 0.91 -2.71 8.25
CA LYS A 136 0.81 -1.52 9.13
C LYS A 136 0.83 -1.78 10.63
N GLU A 137 0.87 -3.03 11.09
CA GLU A 137 1.04 -3.29 12.51
C GLU A 137 2.51 -3.49 12.88
N GLU A 138 2.94 -2.91 14.00
CA GLU A 138 4.28 -3.10 14.56
C GLU A 138 4.47 -4.55 14.99
N ILE A 139 5.56 -5.18 14.52
CA ILE A 139 5.89 -6.58 14.85
C ILE A 139 7.17 -6.70 15.68
N ALA A 140 8.13 -5.79 15.50
CA ALA A 140 9.36 -5.75 16.28
C ALA A 140 9.93 -4.33 16.36
N ALA A 141 10.69 -4.07 17.43
CA ALA A 141 11.37 -2.79 17.63
C ALA A 141 12.79 -3.01 18.15
N ILE A 142 13.73 -2.24 17.60
CA ILE A 142 15.14 -2.23 17.98
C ILE A 142 15.55 -0.76 18.13
N TYR A 143 16.34 -0.48 19.15
CA TYR A 143 16.92 0.84 19.36
C TYR A 143 18.37 0.68 19.77
N GLN A 144 19.26 1.32 19.04
CA GLN A 144 20.69 1.25 19.24
C GLN A 144 21.24 2.62 19.63
N LYS A 145 22.11 2.62 20.65
CA LYS A 145 22.88 3.77 21.10
C LYS A 145 24.29 3.31 21.43
N LYS A 146 25.27 3.67 20.59
CA LYS A 146 26.66 3.19 20.70
C LYS A 146 26.69 1.67 20.92
N ASP A 147 27.16 1.23 22.09
CA ASP A 147 27.33 -0.18 22.47
C ASP A 147 26.10 -0.79 23.16
N LYS A 148 24.99 -0.04 23.27
CA LYS A 148 23.78 -0.49 23.93
C LYS A 148 22.65 -0.69 22.92
N ILE A 149 22.10 -1.89 22.91
CA ILE A 149 20.90 -2.25 22.14
C ILE A 149 19.75 -2.46 23.13
N LEU A 150 18.62 -1.83 22.84
CA LEU A 150 17.32 -2.13 23.44
C LEU A 150 16.47 -2.80 22.37
N VAL A 151 15.65 -3.74 22.81
CA VAL A 151 14.80 -4.56 21.94
C VAL A 151 13.38 -4.62 22.49
N GLY A 152 12.41 -4.90 21.61
CA GLY A 152 11.03 -5.17 21.96
C GLY A 152 10.34 -3.98 22.63
N PRO A 153 9.49 -4.21 23.65
CA PRO A 153 8.71 -3.14 24.27
C PRO A 153 9.56 -2.00 24.86
N LYS A 154 10.77 -2.32 25.34
CA LYS A 154 11.70 -1.31 25.86
C LYS A 154 12.24 -0.40 24.76
N ALA A 155 12.57 -0.96 23.60
CA ALA A 155 12.97 -0.19 22.43
C ALA A 155 11.82 0.71 21.95
N LEU A 156 10.62 0.14 21.83
CA LEU A 156 9.44 0.85 21.38
C LEU A 156 9.11 2.06 22.28
N SER A 157 9.12 1.86 23.60
CA SER A 157 8.91 2.95 24.56
C SER A 157 9.97 4.04 24.42
N LYS A 158 11.24 3.66 24.25
CA LYS A 158 12.33 4.62 24.04
C LYS A 158 12.15 5.44 22.76
N LEU A 159 11.76 4.80 21.65
CA LEU A 159 11.49 5.47 20.38
C LEU A 159 10.35 6.47 20.49
N LYS A 160 9.22 6.10 21.13
CA LYS A 160 8.09 7.00 21.38
C LYS A 160 8.52 8.25 22.17
N THR A 161 9.35 8.08 23.20
CA THR A 161 9.91 9.21 23.97
C THR A 161 10.79 10.11 23.11
N ILE A 162 11.55 9.56 22.16
CA ILE A 162 12.40 10.35 21.27
C ILE A 162 11.56 11.27 20.36
N PHE A 163 10.47 10.76 19.80
CA PHE A 163 9.54 11.58 19.01
C PHE A 163 8.96 12.74 19.81
N ALA A 164 8.73 12.57 21.11
CA ALA A 164 8.23 13.66 21.97
C ALA A 164 9.24 14.80 22.15
N VAL A 165 10.54 14.56 21.90
CA VAL A 165 11.60 15.52 22.19
C VAL A 165 12.50 15.87 20.99
N SER A 166 12.33 15.23 19.84
CA SER A 166 13.15 15.42 18.64
C SER A 166 12.36 15.15 17.36
N ASP A 167 12.60 15.93 16.32
CA ASP A 167 12.27 15.53 14.95
C ASP A 167 13.02 14.24 14.62
N VAL A 168 12.34 13.31 13.96
CA VAL A 168 12.93 12.02 13.56
C VAL A 168 12.85 11.88 12.06
N LYS A 169 14.02 11.74 11.42
CA LYS A 169 14.08 11.31 10.02
C LYS A 169 13.78 9.82 9.95
N ILE A 170 12.88 9.42 9.07
CA ILE A 170 12.58 8.02 8.81
C ILE A 170 13.01 7.60 7.41
N CYS A 171 13.41 6.34 7.29
CA CYS A 171 13.69 5.66 6.04
C CYS A 171 12.82 4.40 5.98
N PRO A 172 11.60 4.48 5.42
CA PRO A 172 10.74 3.33 5.21
C PRO A 172 11.21 2.53 3.99
N GLU A 173 11.34 1.23 4.17
CA GLU A 173 11.79 0.28 3.15
C GLU A 173 10.85 -0.93 3.16
N LYS A 174 10.36 -1.34 1.98
CA LYS A 174 9.65 -2.61 1.85
C LYS A 174 10.68 -3.72 1.81
N ILE A 175 10.55 -4.70 2.69
CA ILE A 175 11.54 -5.75 2.86
C ILE A 175 10.97 -7.12 2.50
N SER A 176 11.85 -8.07 2.20
CA SER A 176 11.51 -9.48 2.06
C SER A 176 11.45 -10.17 3.43
N LYS A 177 10.99 -11.43 3.43
CA LYS A 177 11.04 -12.28 4.62
C LYS A 177 12.47 -12.59 5.05
N GLN A 178 13.38 -12.76 4.09
CA GLN A 178 14.79 -13.00 4.41
C GLN A 178 15.41 -11.82 5.17
N ASP A 179 15.15 -10.59 4.73
CA ASP A 179 15.64 -9.38 5.41
C ASP A 179 15.07 -9.24 6.84
N LEU A 180 13.82 -9.68 7.02
CA LEU A 180 13.16 -9.74 8.33
C LEU A 180 13.88 -10.75 9.24
N ASP A 181 14.10 -11.97 8.74
CA ASP A 181 14.75 -13.07 9.46
C ASP A 181 16.20 -12.72 9.83
N GLU A 182 16.93 -12.05 8.93
CA GLU A 182 18.28 -11.54 9.21
C GLU A 182 18.25 -10.48 10.33
N THR A 183 17.33 -9.52 10.25
CA THR A 183 17.19 -8.46 11.27
C THR A 183 16.82 -9.04 12.65
N LEU A 184 15.94 -10.05 12.69
CA LEU A 184 15.49 -10.72 13.91
C LEU A 184 16.47 -11.77 14.42
N GLY A 185 17.24 -12.42 13.55
CA GLY A 185 18.26 -13.39 13.91
C GLY A 185 19.31 -12.80 14.83
N GLU A 186 19.69 -11.55 14.58
CA GLU A 186 20.60 -10.77 15.42
C GLU A 186 19.93 -10.24 16.71
N ASN A 187 18.59 -10.20 16.78
CA ASN A 187 17.82 -9.54 17.84
C ASN A 187 16.53 -10.32 18.20
N LYS A 188 16.63 -11.56 18.66
CA LYS A 188 15.46 -12.44 18.90
C LYS A 188 14.42 -11.87 19.87
N ASP A 189 14.86 -11.07 20.84
CA ASP A 189 13.98 -10.42 21.83
C ASP A 189 13.34 -9.11 21.30
N ALA A 190 13.51 -8.77 20.02
CA ALA A 190 12.94 -7.58 19.40
C ALA A 190 11.44 -7.66 19.14
N MET A 191 10.88 -8.87 19.16
CA MET A 191 9.48 -9.13 18.87
C MET A 191 8.56 -8.44 19.88
N LEU A 192 7.58 -7.70 19.37
CA LEU A 192 6.55 -7.04 20.17
C LEU A 192 5.33 -7.93 20.40
N LYS A 193 5.13 -8.89 19.50
CA LYS A 193 4.05 -9.89 19.51
C LYS A 193 4.52 -11.14 18.77
N ASN A 194 3.91 -12.28 19.05
CA ASN A 194 4.08 -13.45 18.21
C ASN A 194 3.55 -13.09 16.82
N PHE A 195 4.40 -13.19 15.80
CA PHE A 195 4.08 -12.82 14.44
C PHE A 195 4.19 -14.07 13.57
N VAL A 196 3.13 -14.34 12.80
CA VAL A 196 3.14 -15.26 11.67
C VAL A 196 2.77 -14.43 10.45
N SER A 197 3.58 -14.47 9.39
CA SER A 197 3.24 -13.68 8.20
C SER A 197 1.97 -14.22 7.55
N PHE A 198 1.24 -13.35 6.83
CA PHE A 198 0.06 -13.80 6.10
C PHE A 198 0.44 -14.89 5.09
N GLU A 199 1.58 -14.71 4.42
CA GLU A 199 2.11 -15.64 3.43
C GLU A 199 2.40 -17.02 4.05
N GLU A 200 3.09 -17.07 5.19
CA GLU A 200 3.38 -18.33 5.91
C GLU A 200 2.10 -19.04 6.35
N LEU A 201 1.15 -18.27 6.89
CA LEU A 201 -0.12 -18.79 7.34
C LEU A 201 -0.91 -19.37 6.16
N MET A 202 -0.91 -18.68 5.03
CA MET A 202 -1.56 -19.13 3.81
C MET A 202 -0.89 -20.38 3.23
N GLU A 203 0.43 -20.45 3.19
CA GLU A 203 1.16 -21.65 2.74
C GLU A 203 0.77 -22.86 3.58
N LYS A 204 0.84 -22.73 4.91
CA LYS A 204 0.46 -23.80 5.85
C LYS A 204 -1.00 -24.25 5.68
N ILE A 205 -1.92 -23.31 5.47
CA ILE A 205 -3.34 -23.65 5.28
C ILE A 205 -3.55 -24.36 3.93
N LYS A 206 -2.82 -23.95 2.88
CA LYS A 206 -2.93 -24.51 1.53
C LYS A 206 -2.29 -25.89 1.39
N GLU A 207 -1.50 -26.36 2.36
CA GLU A 207 -1.03 -27.76 2.43
C GLU A 207 -2.18 -28.77 2.60
N LYS A 208 -3.32 -28.32 3.14
CA LYS A 208 -4.51 -29.16 3.29
C LYS A 208 -5.19 -29.40 1.95
N SER A 209 -5.92 -30.52 1.84
CA SER A 209 -6.75 -30.78 0.67
C SER A 209 -7.96 -29.82 0.66
N PRO A 210 -8.14 -29.00 -0.39
CA PRO A 210 -9.30 -28.12 -0.49
C PRO A 210 -10.53 -28.88 -0.99
N LYS A 211 -11.70 -28.38 -0.61
CA LYS A 211 -12.93 -28.66 -1.36
C LYS A 211 -12.98 -27.73 -2.58
N ILE A 212 -13.12 -28.32 -3.77
CA ILE A 212 -13.19 -27.58 -5.04
C ILE A 212 -14.65 -27.40 -5.44
N VAL A 213 -15.03 -26.18 -5.82
CA VAL A 213 -16.34 -25.85 -6.38
C VAL A 213 -16.13 -24.97 -7.61
N GLU A 214 -16.81 -25.27 -8.71
CA GLU A 214 -16.66 -24.56 -9.98
C GLU A 214 -17.96 -23.81 -10.34
N ASN A 215 -17.82 -22.55 -10.78
CA ASN A 215 -18.89 -21.74 -11.38
C ASN A 215 -20.19 -21.64 -10.55
N ASP A 216 -20.07 -21.54 -9.22
CA ASP A 216 -21.20 -21.28 -8.33
C ASP A 216 -21.15 -19.83 -7.80
N SER A 217 -22.25 -19.37 -7.23
CA SER A 217 -22.32 -18.03 -6.65
C SER A 217 -21.50 -17.94 -5.36
N LEU A 218 -20.91 -16.77 -5.13
CA LEU A 218 -20.16 -16.49 -3.91
C LEU A 218 -21.01 -16.66 -2.64
N TYR A 219 -22.33 -16.53 -2.74
CA TYR A 219 -23.25 -16.73 -1.60
C TYR A 219 -23.39 -18.22 -1.23
N ASN A 220 -23.44 -19.10 -2.23
CA ASN A 220 -23.65 -20.55 -2.01
C ASN A 220 -22.41 -21.26 -1.48
N ILE A 221 -21.23 -20.75 -1.84
CA ILE A 221 -19.96 -21.40 -1.56
C ILE A 221 -19.38 -21.07 -0.19
N LEU A 222 -19.92 -20.08 0.53
CA LEU A 222 -19.45 -19.72 1.87
C LEU A 222 -19.86 -20.80 2.89
N PRO A 223 -18.90 -21.51 3.50
CA PRO A 223 -19.18 -22.58 4.44
C PRO A 223 -19.65 -22.06 5.79
N LYS A 224 -20.26 -22.96 6.56
CA LYS A 224 -20.69 -22.69 7.95
C LYS A 224 -19.50 -22.59 8.90
N ASN A 225 -18.51 -23.49 8.74
CA ASN A 225 -17.31 -23.48 9.57
C ASN A 225 -16.33 -22.39 9.11
N PRO A 226 -15.46 -21.89 9.99
CA PRO A 226 -14.39 -20.98 9.60
C PRO A 226 -13.58 -21.56 8.44
N SER A 227 -13.47 -20.82 7.34
CA SER A 227 -12.75 -21.30 6.16
C SER A 227 -12.19 -20.16 5.34
N ILE A 228 -11.10 -20.45 4.64
CA ILE A 228 -10.63 -19.64 3.51
C ILE A 228 -11.29 -20.14 2.24
N VAL A 229 -11.81 -19.21 1.45
CA VAL A 229 -12.20 -19.40 0.06
C VAL A 229 -11.18 -18.68 -0.80
N GLU A 230 -10.42 -19.43 -1.59
CA GLU A 230 -9.51 -18.92 -2.61
C GLU A 230 -10.20 -18.85 -3.97
N ILE A 231 -10.08 -17.71 -4.65
CA ILE A 231 -10.50 -17.47 -6.02
C ILE A 231 -9.23 -17.51 -6.87
N VAL A 232 -9.00 -18.65 -7.53
CA VAL A 232 -7.70 -19.00 -8.15
C VAL A 232 -7.30 -18.01 -9.22
N GLU A 233 -8.23 -17.59 -10.08
CA GLU A 233 -7.98 -16.75 -11.25
C GLU A 233 -7.53 -15.34 -10.88
N LYS A 234 -7.84 -14.90 -9.65
CA LYS A 234 -7.54 -13.55 -9.17
C LYS A 234 -6.54 -13.54 -8.02
N ASN A 235 -6.03 -14.70 -7.64
CA ASN A 235 -5.20 -14.90 -6.45
C ASN A 235 -5.79 -14.15 -5.23
N ALA A 236 -7.11 -14.30 -5.05
CA ALA A 236 -7.86 -13.57 -4.04
C ALA A 236 -8.36 -14.53 -2.95
N VAL A 237 -8.46 -14.03 -1.73
CA VAL A 237 -8.83 -14.83 -0.57
C VAL A 237 -9.95 -14.15 0.19
N ILE A 238 -10.99 -14.92 0.51
CA ILE A 238 -12.05 -14.53 1.44
C ILE A 238 -11.96 -15.43 2.66
N VAL A 239 -11.99 -14.84 3.84
CA VAL A 239 -12.18 -15.58 5.09
C VAL A 239 -13.67 -15.52 5.40
N SER A 240 -14.24 -16.68 5.64
CA SER A 240 -15.66 -16.87 5.90
C SER A 240 -15.88 -17.56 7.25
N ASN A 241 -16.99 -17.24 7.89
CA ASN A 241 -17.47 -17.93 9.07
C ASN A 241 -18.99 -17.81 9.12
N ASP A 242 -19.69 -18.89 9.46
CA ASP A 242 -21.14 -18.96 9.50
C ASP A 242 -21.81 -18.42 8.23
N LYS A 243 -21.34 -18.92 7.07
CA LYS A 243 -21.81 -18.54 5.71
C LYS A 243 -21.66 -17.06 5.37
N SER A 244 -20.91 -16.31 6.17
CA SER A 244 -20.71 -14.88 5.99
C SER A 244 -19.24 -14.57 5.73
N PRO A 245 -18.91 -13.67 4.80
CA PRO A 245 -17.54 -13.24 4.61
C PRO A 245 -17.17 -12.23 5.71
N ILE A 246 -16.07 -12.48 6.39
CA ILE A 246 -15.61 -11.65 7.51
C ILE A 246 -14.35 -10.85 7.16
N MET A 247 -13.54 -11.37 6.24
CA MET A 247 -12.31 -10.71 5.79
C MET A 247 -12.07 -10.99 4.30
N ALA A 248 -11.38 -10.08 3.61
CA ALA A 248 -11.02 -10.25 2.21
C ALA A 248 -9.63 -9.68 1.90
N PHE A 249 -8.92 -10.36 1.00
CA PHE A 249 -7.58 -10.04 0.55
C PHE A 249 -7.51 -10.15 -0.97
N LEU A 250 -7.03 -9.09 -1.63
CA LEU A 250 -6.86 -9.03 -3.08
C LEU A 250 -5.66 -8.15 -3.43
N GLU A 251 -4.54 -8.75 -3.80
CA GLU A 251 -3.29 -8.03 -4.15
C GLU A 251 -2.93 -6.95 -3.11
N ASN A 252 -3.07 -5.67 -3.46
CA ASN A 252 -2.78 -4.50 -2.62
C ASN A 252 -4.03 -3.92 -1.95
N TYR A 253 -5.15 -4.65 -1.97
CA TYR A 253 -6.41 -4.28 -1.36
C TYR A 253 -6.81 -5.30 -0.30
N ASP A 254 -7.42 -4.79 0.76
CA ASP A 254 -7.97 -5.57 1.85
C ASP A 254 -9.37 -5.07 2.24
N GLY A 255 -10.08 -5.86 3.05
CA GLY A 255 -11.36 -5.48 3.66
C GLY A 255 -12.48 -5.26 2.65
N ASP A 256 -13.33 -4.27 2.92
CA ASP A 256 -14.53 -3.99 2.10
C ASP A 256 -14.20 -3.74 0.62
N LYS A 257 -13.07 -3.05 0.35
CA LYS A 257 -12.65 -2.75 -1.02
C LYS A 257 -12.24 -4.01 -1.77
N ALA A 258 -11.44 -4.87 -1.15
CA ALA A 258 -11.08 -6.17 -1.71
C ALA A 258 -12.34 -7.01 -1.96
N TYR A 259 -13.20 -7.12 -0.96
CA TYR A 259 -14.42 -7.91 -1.04
C TYR A 259 -15.33 -7.48 -2.20
N ARG A 260 -15.56 -6.16 -2.36
CA ARG A 260 -16.35 -5.62 -3.48
C ARG A 260 -15.75 -5.97 -4.84
N MET A 261 -14.43 -5.89 -4.97
CA MET A 261 -13.72 -6.21 -6.22
C MET A 261 -13.71 -7.72 -6.54
N ILE A 262 -13.70 -8.57 -5.52
CA ILE A 262 -13.82 -10.02 -5.66
C ILE A 262 -15.26 -10.37 -6.06
N LYS A 263 -16.27 -9.85 -5.34
CA LYS A 263 -17.69 -10.06 -5.64
C LYS A 263 -18.02 -9.71 -7.09
N ASN A 264 -17.62 -8.52 -7.56
CA ASN A 264 -17.86 -8.10 -8.94
C ASN A 264 -17.18 -9.02 -9.96
N PHE A 265 -16.01 -9.56 -9.63
CA PHE A 265 -15.30 -10.49 -10.52
C PHE A 265 -16.03 -11.82 -10.64
N CYS A 266 -16.44 -12.41 -9.52
CA CYS A 266 -17.17 -13.69 -9.50
C CYS A 266 -18.55 -13.61 -10.17
N ILE A 267 -19.18 -12.43 -10.24
CA ILE A 267 -20.44 -12.24 -10.99
C ILE A 267 -20.21 -12.27 -12.51
N LEU A 268 -19.07 -11.75 -12.97
CA LEU A 268 -18.80 -11.53 -14.39
C LEU A 268 -18.00 -12.65 -15.05
N ASN A 269 -17.45 -13.58 -14.29
CA ASN A 269 -16.52 -14.59 -14.78
C ASN A 269 -16.85 -15.96 -14.22
N ASN A 270 -16.49 -16.99 -14.99
CA ASN A 270 -16.36 -18.34 -14.49
C ASN A 270 -15.19 -18.40 -13.50
N THR A 271 -15.39 -19.02 -12.35
CA THR A 271 -14.41 -19.05 -11.26
C THR A 271 -14.34 -20.40 -10.60
N VAL A 272 -13.12 -20.84 -10.28
CA VAL A 272 -12.85 -22.01 -9.45
C VAL A 272 -12.58 -21.55 -8.01
N PHE A 273 -13.40 -22.06 -7.09
CA PHE A 273 -13.25 -21.85 -5.66
C PHE A 273 -12.52 -23.03 -5.03
N LYS A 274 -11.47 -22.75 -4.27
CA LYS A 274 -10.84 -23.71 -3.36
C LYS A 274 -11.16 -23.31 -1.93
N ILE A 275 -11.81 -24.22 -1.20
CA ILE A 275 -12.28 -23.97 0.17
C ILE A 275 -11.42 -24.80 1.13
N TYR A 276 -10.76 -24.10 2.06
CA TYR A 276 -9.88 -24.66 3.07
C TYR A 276 -10.48 -24.42 4.45
N GLU A 277 -10.80 -25.48 5.17
CA GLU A 277 -11.29 -25.38 6.54
C GLU A 277 -10.16 -24.98 7.50
N LEU A 278 -10.46 -24.02 8.38
CA LEU A 278 -9.51 -23.48 9.34
C LEU A 278 -9.62 -24.17 10.69
N THR A 279 -8.47 -24.43 11.32
CA THR A 279 -8.44 -24.78 12.75
C THR A 279 -8.72 -23.54 13.60
N GLU A 280 -9.02 -23.73 14.89
CA GLU A 280 -9.22 -22.62 15.82
C GLU A 280 -7.99 -21.70 15.89
N ASP A 281 -6.79 -22.28 15.93
CA ASP A 281 -5.53 -21.53 15.98
C ASP A 281 -5.28 -20.73 14.70
N GLU A 282 -5.50 -21.33 13.53
CA GLU A 282 -5.36 -20.63 12.24
C GLU A 282 -6.37 -19.49 12.12
N PHE A 283 -7.61 -19.73 12.53
CA PHE A 283 -8.65 -18.72 12.51
C PHE A 283 -8.35 -17.56 13.46
N LYS A 284 -7.79 -17.86 14.63
CA LYS A 284 -7.33 -16.84 15.58
C LYS A 284 -6.21 -15.99 14.99
N ASN A 285 -5.21 -16.61 14.37
CA ASN A 285 -4.09 -15.91 13.73
C ASN A 285 -4.55 -15.04 12.55
N ILE A 286 -5.48 -15.54 11.71
CA ILE A 286 -6.04 -14.76 10.60
C ILE A 286 -6.77 -13.49 11.10
N LYS A 287 -7.45 -13.56 12.25
CA LYS A 287 -8.18 -12.41 12.79
C LYS A 287 -7.29 -11.25 13.23
N GLU A 288 -5.98 -11.46 13.35
CA GLU A 288 -5.04 -10.41 13.69
C GLU A 288 -4.84 -9.40 12.55
N PHE A 289 -5.14 -9.77 11.29
CA PHE A 289 -5.07 -8.89 10.12
C PHE A 289 -6.25 -7.89 10.04
N LYS A 290 -6.37 -6.99 11.02
CA LYS A 290 -7.56 -6.13 11.24
C LYS A 290 -7.97 -5.28 10.03
N ASN A 291 -7.03 -4.84 9.21
CA ASN A 291 -7.32 -4.03 8.02
C ASN A 291 -8.15 -4.80 6.98
N ALA A 292 -8.04 -6.13 6.98
CA ALA A 292 -8.77 -6.98 6.07
C ALA A 292 -10.20 -7.30 6.51
N LYS A 293 -10.66 -6.81 7.67
CA LYS A 293 -12.04 -6.99 8.13
C LYS A 293 -13.03 -6.29 7.21
N ILE A 294 -14.13 -6.98 6.93
CA ILE A 294 -15.30 -6.46 6.22
C ILE A 294 -16.23 -5.89 7.30
N LYS A 295 -16.60 -4.62 7.18
CA LYS A 295 -17.19 -3.87 8.31
C LYS A 295 -18.68 -4.07 8.50
N ASP A 296 -19.41 -4.53 7.48
CA ASP A 296 -20.75 -5.11 7.58
C ASP A 296 -21.18 -5.55 6.17
N VAL A 297 -21.78 -6.74 6.05
CA VAL A 297 -22.38 -7.24 4.81
C VAL A 297 -23.89 -7.12 4.98
N ASN A 298 -24.42 -5.90 4.84
CA ASN A 298 -25.86 -5.67 4.72
C ASN A 298 -26.23 -5.53 3.25
#